data_AF-A0A9Q3I5V9-F1
#
_entry.id   AF-A0A9Q3I5V9-F1
#
_cell.length_a   1.000
_cell.length_b   1.000
_cell.length_c   1.000
_cell.angle_alpha   90.00
_cell.angle_beta   90.00
_cell.angle_gamma   90.00
#
_symmetry.space_group_name_H-M   'P 1'
#
loop_
_entity.id
_entity.type
_entity.pdbx_description
1 polymer ?
#
loop_
_entity_poly.entity_id
_entity_poly.type
_entity_poly.pdbx_seq_one_letter_code
_entity_poly.pdbx_strand_id
1 'polypeptide(L)'
;MRHELIDVLYTYNNAFASDNEPLGAIKGHEVNITLNIDGPYPSVSRRPGYPATPRAREALEKHIQEFIQLGVLRKVGNNEEVEVTTPVIIAWHKNKSRMI
;
A
#
# COMPACT_ATOMS: atom_id res chain seq x y z
N MET A 1 -5.48 37.80 -9.72
CA MET A 1 -5.91 36.74 -8.78
C MET A 1 -6.40 35.45 -9.43
N ARG A 2 -7.57 35.37 -10.10
CA ARG A 2 -8.05 34.08 -10.65
C ARG A 2 -7.19 33.54 -11.81
N HIS A 3 -6.65 34.43 -12.64
CA HIS A 3 -5.80 34.05 -13.78
C HIS A 3 -4.43 33.55 -13.30
N GLU A 4 -3.78 34.31 -12.41
CA GLU A 4 -2.49 33.93 -11.81
C GLU A 4 -2.53 32.56 -11.11
N LEU A 5 -3.62 32.25 -10.40
CA LEU A 5 -3.79 30.94 -9.77
C LEU A 5 -3.85 29.81 -10.81
N ILE A 6 -4.59 30.03 -11.90
CA ILE A 6 -4.71 29.05 -12.98
C ILE A 6 -3.34 28.83 -13.64
N ASP A 7 -2.60 29.90 -13.91
CA ASP A 7 -1.26 29.82 -14.49
C ASP A 7 -0.30 29.00 -13.60
N VAL A 8 -0.33 29.21 -12.29
CA VAL A 8 0.46 28.43 -11.32
C VAL A 8 0.03 26.95 -11.33
N LEU A 9 -1.27 26.65 -11.29
CA LEU A 9 -1.76 25.27 -11.28
C LEU A 9 -1.41 24.52 -12.58
N TYR A 10 -1.46 25.20 -13.73
CA TYR A 10 -1.02 24.63 -15.00
C TYR A 10 0.49 24.43 -15.05
N THR A 11 1.27 25.40 -14.56
CA THR A 11 2.74 25.33 -14.56
C THR A 11 3.24 24.18 -13.70
N TYR A 12 2.60 23.92 -12.56
CA TYR A 12 2.98 22.87 -11.62
C TYR A 12 1.99 21.69 -11.62
N ASN A 13 1.33 21.42 -12.74
CA ASN A 13 0.32 20.35 -12.82
C ASN A 13 0.86 18.98 -12.35
N ASN A 14 2.12 18.66 -12.64
CA ASN A 14 2.79 17.42 -12.25
C ASN A 14 3.12 17.34 -10.74
N ALA A 15 2.98 18.44 -10.00
CA ALA A 15 3.12 18.43 -8.54
C ALA A 15 1.86 17.89 -7.84
N PHE A 16 0.76 17.71 -8.57
CA PHE A 16 -0.50 17.18 -8.07
C PHE A 16 -0.67 15.73 -8.50
N ALA A 17 -1.19 14.90 -7.60
CA ALA A 17 -1.61 13.55 -7.95
C ALA A 17 -2.77 13.61 -8.95
N SER A 18 -2.73 12.75 -9.97
CA SER A 18 -3.80 12.60 -10.96
C SER A 18 -4.33 11.16 -10.96
N ASP A 19 -5.45 10.90 -11.65
CA ASP A 19 -5.97 9.53 -11.77
C ASP A 19 -4.99 8.59 -12.50
N ASN A 20 -4.14 9.15 -13.38
CA ASN A 20 -3.12 8.39 -14.13
C ASN A 20 -1.81 8.25 -13.34
N GLU A 21 -1.49 9.23 -12.50
CA GLU A 21 -0.30 9.26 -11.64
C GLU A 21 -0.71 9.58 -10.18
N PRO A 22 -1.39 8.63 -9.52
CA PRO A 22 -1.98 8.85 -8.19
C PRO A 22 -0.95 8.88 -7.06
N LEU A 23 0.25 8.32 -7.30
CA LEU A 23 1.36 8.33 -6.36
C LEU A 23 2.63 8.79 -7.06
N GLY A 24 3.40 9.66 -6.40
CA GLY A 24 4.75 9.99 -6.81
C GLY A 24 5.67 8.80 -6.57
N ALA A 25 5.79 7.90 -7.54
CA ALA A 25 6.78 6.83 -7.52
C ALA A 25 8.17 7.43 -7.81
N ILE A 26 8.77 8.07 -6.80
CA ILE A 26 10.08 8.72 -6.93
C ILE A 26 11.16 7.63 -7.02
N LYS A 27 11.69 7.43 -8.23
CA LYS A 27 12.78 6.49 -8.51
C LYS A 27 14.07 6.95 -7.82
N GLY A 28 14.85 6.01 -7.28
CA GLY A 28 16.14 6.32 -6.63
C GLY A 28 16.05 6.64 -5.14
N HIS A 29 14.86 6.52 -4.54
CA HIS A 29 14.61 6.70 -3.11
C HIS A 29 14.25 5.37 -2.42
N GLU A 30 14.70 4.25 -2.97
CA GLU A 30 14.48 2.94 -2.39
C GLU A 30 15.16 2.84 -1.01
N VAL A 31 14.42 2.37 -0.01
CA VAL A 31 14.92 2.22 1.36
C VAL A 31 15.41 0.79 1.56
N ASN A 32 16.68 0.63 1.94
CA ASN A 32 17.20 -0.63 2.42
C ASN A 32 17.00 -0.71 3.94
N ILE A 33 16.11 -1.60 4.39
CA ILE A 33 15.82 -1.82 5.80
C ILE A 33 16.60 -3.06 6.26
N THR A 34 17.63 -2.85 7.09
CA THR A 34 18.40 -3.92 7.71
C THR A 34 17.84 -4.23 9.10
N LEU A 35 17.55 -5.50 9.36
CA LEU A 35 17.13 -5.95 10.68
C LEU A 35 18.33 -6.03 11.62
N ASN A 36 18.10 -5.81 12.91
CA ASN A 36 19.13 -5.89 13.96
C ASN A 36 19.35 -7.32 14.48
N ILE A 37 18.68 -8.30 13.90
CA ILE A 37 18.73 -9.72 14.26
C ILE A 37 18.82 -10.55 12.99
N ASP A 38 19.51 -11.68 13.08
CA ASP A 38 19.55 -12.69 12.04
C ASP A 38 18.50 -13.77 12.29
N GLY A 39 18.14 -14.50 11.23
CA GLY A 39 17.21 -15.62 11.30
C GLY A 39 17.71 -16.78 12.18
N PRO A 40 16.80 -17.66 12.64
CA PRO A 40 15.38 -17.68 12.32
C PRO A 40 14.56 -16.66 13.14
N TYR A 41 13.68 -15.92 12.47
CA TYR A 41 12.79 -14.98 13.14
C TYR A 41 11.76 -15.69 14.02
N PRO A 42 11.22 -15.03 15.07
CA PRO A 42 10.23 -15.61 15.96
C PRO A 42 9.01 -16.15 15.19
N SER A 43 8.40 -17.24 15.68
CA SER A 43 7.19 -17.82 15.09
C SER A 43 6.00 -16.84 15.01
N VAL A 44 6.00 -15.81 15.85
CA VAL A 44 5.05 -14.69 15.81
C VAL A 44 5.07 -13.96 14.46
N SER A 45 6.22 -13.96 13.79
CA SER A 45 6.41 -13.41 12.45
C SER A 45 5.92 -14.33 11.34
N ARG A 46 5.21 -15.43 11.65
CA ARG A 46 4.60 -16.35 10.67
C ARG A 46 3.12 -16.56 10.93
N ARG A 47 2.44 -15.56 11.50
CA ARG A 47 1.03 -15.68 11.86
C ARG A 47 0.16 -15.75 10.60
N PRO A 48 -0.82 -16.69 10.55
CA PRO A 48 -1.82 -16.66 9.51
C PRO A 48 -2.69 -15.40 9.62
N GLY A 49 -3.30 -15.01 8.51
CA GLY A 49 -4.30 -13.95 8.52
C GLY A 49 -5.47 -14.30 9.45
N TYR A 50 -6.03 -13.29 10.12
CA TYR A 50 -7.25 -13.49 10.90
C TYR A 50 -8.43 -13.85 9.99
N PRO A 51 -9.38 -14.68 10.46
CA PRO A 51 -10.59 -14.95 9.69
C PRO A 51 -11.36 -13.64 9.46
N ALA A 52 -11.57 -13.30 8.20
CA ALA A 52 -12.29 -12.09 7.80
C ALA A 52 -13.78 -12.39 7.58
N THR A 53 -14.64 -11.48 8.02
CA THR A 53 -16.08 -11.52 7.67
C THR A 53 -16.26 -11.30 6.16
N PRO A 54 -17.39 -11.72 5.55
CA PRO A 54 -17.63 -11.50 4.12
C PRO A 54 -17.44 -10.03 3.69
N ARG A 55 -18.01 -9.11 4.47
CA ARG A 55 -17.85 -7.66 4.27
C ARG A 55 -16.38 -7.20 4.36
N ALA A 56 -15.62 -7.75 5.31
CA ALA A 56 -14.19 -7.43 5.43
C ALA A 56 -13.38 -8.00 4.26
N ARG A 57 -13.72 -9.20 3.78
CA ARG A 57 -13.07 -9.83 2.63
C ARG A 57 -13.28 -9.04 1.35
N GLU A 58 -14.50 -8.59 1.07
CA GLU A 58 -14.80 -7.73 -0.08
C GLU A 58 -14.02 -6.40 -0.01
N ALA A 59 -13.96 -5.78 1.18
CA ALA A 59 -13.17 -4.57 1.38
C ALA A 59 -11.66 -4.81 1.18
N LEU A 60 -11.12 -5.92 1.70
CA LEU A 60 -9.72 -6.30 1.50
C LEU A 60 -9.41 -6.49 0.03
N GLU A 61 -10.26 -7.22 -0.71
CA GLU A 61 -10.06 -7.47 -2.13
C GLU A 61 -10.00 -6.16 -2.92
N LYS A 62 -10.93 -5.23 -2.66
CA LYS A 62 -10.91 -3.90 -3.27
C LYS A 62 -9.60 -3.15 -3.00
N HIS A 63 -9.19 -3.05 -1.73
CA HIS A 63 -7.97 -2.33 -1.35
C HIS A 63 -6.71 -2.99 -1.96
N ILE A 64 -6.63 -4.32 -1.95
CA ILE A 64 -5.50 -5.05 -2.52
C ILE A 64 -5.40 -4.80 -4.03
N GLN A 65 -6.51 -4.86 -4.76
CA GLN A 65 -6.52 -4.59 -6.20
C GLN A 65 -6.10 -3.15 -6.51
N GLU A 66 -6.60 -2.17 -5.77
CA GLU A 66 -6.18 -0.77 -5.89
C GLU A 66 -4.67 -0.65 -5.67
N PHE A 67 -4.13 -1.21 -4.59
CA PHE A 67 -2.69 -1.12 -4.32
C PHE A 67 -1.81 -1.86 -5.32
N ILE A 68 -2.30 -2.92 -5.96
CA ILE A 68 -1.59 -3.59 -7.06
C ILE A 68 -1.55 -2.67 -8.30
N GLN A 69 -2.68 -2.05 -8.65
CA GLN A 69 -2.74 -1.10 -9.77
C GLN A 69 -1.85 0.13 -9.56
N LEU A 70 -1.75 0.58 -8.30
CA LEU A 70 -0.87 1.67 -7.89
C LEU A 70 0.62 1.29 -7.82
N GLY A 71 0.96 0.02 -8.01
CA GLY A 71 2.34 -0.47 -7.89
C GLY A 71 2.90 -0.46 -6.46
N VAL A 72 2.03 -0.34 -5.45
CA VAL A 72 2.40 -0.34 -4.01
C VAL A 72 2.55 -1.77 -3.50
N LEU A 73 1.63 -2.66 -3.90
CA LEU A 73 1.68 -4.08 -3.59
C LEU A 73 2.01 -4.90 -4.84
N ARG A 74 2.77 -5.97 -4.64
CA ARG A 74 2.99 -6.99 -5.68
C ARG A 74 2.74 -8.38 -5.11
N LYS A 75 2.39 -9.31 -5.98
CA LYS A 75 2.40 -10.73 -5.65
C LYS A 75 3.85 -11.20 -5.53
N VAL A 76 4.15 -11.91 -4.46
CA VAL A 76 5.42 -12.64 -4.29
C VAL A 76 5.37 -13.90 -5.16
N GLY A 77 6.40 -14.14 -5.96
CA GLY A 77 6.49 -15.28 -6.87
C GLY A 77 6.64 -16.62 -6.14
N ASN A 78 6.31 -17.72 -6.81
CA ASN A 78 6.34 -19.06 -6.21
C ASN A 78 7.74 -19.50 -5.70
N ASN A 79 8.81 -18.90 -6.25
CA ASN A 79 10.19 -19.22 -5.89
C ASN A 79 10.81 -18.19 -4.93
N GLU A 80 10.03 -17.22 -4.46
CA GLU A 80 10.48 -16.21 -3.49
C GLU A 80 10.06 -16.67 -2.08
N GLU A 81 11.04 -16.81 -1.18
CA GLU A 81 10.76 -17.15 0.21
C GLU A 81 10.24 -15.93 0.99
N VAL A 82 9.18 -16.13 1.76
CA VAL A 82 8.63 -15.12 2.67
C VAL A 82 8.98 -15.52 4.09
N GLU A 83 9.98 -14.83 4.65
CA GLU A 83 10.47 -15.12 6.01
C GLU A 83 9.55 -14.56 7.11
N VAL A 84 8.81 -13.49 6.79
CA VAL A 84 7.96 -12.73 7.71
C VAL A 84 6.57 -12.49 7.11
N THR A 85 5.53 -12.84 7.85
CA THR A 85 4.13 -12.53 7.59
C THR A 85 3.47 -11.88 8.79
N THR A 86 2.66 -10.86 8.53
CA THR A 86 1.84 -10.19 9.54
C THR A 86 0.37 -10.21 9.11
N PRO A 87 -0.57 -10.45 10.03
CA PRO A 87 -1.99 -10.44 9.68
C PRO A 87 -2.42 -9.02 9.30
N VAL A 88 -3.28 -8.93 8.29
CA VAL A 88 -3.92 -7.69 7.84
C VAL A 88 -5.37 -7.68 8.33
N ILE A 89 -5.86 -6.52 8.75
CA ILE A 89 -7.22 -6.32 9.24
C ILE A 89 -7.92 -5.16 8.52
N ILE A 90 -9.26 -5.14 8.59
CA ILE A 90 -10.06 -4.00 8.14
C ILE A 90 -10.63 -3.27 9.34
N ALA A 91 -10.35 -1.98 9.44
CA ALA A 91 -11.04 -1.07 10.33
C ALA A 91 -12.12 -0.29 9.58
N TRP A 92 -13.26 -0.04 10.23
CA TRP A 92 -14.38 0.71 9.68
C TRP A 92 -14.56 2.04 10.41
N HIS A 93 -14.70 3.12 9.67
CA HIS A 93 -15.04 4.43 10.22
C HIS A 93 -15.92 5.21 9.26
N LYS A 94 -17.09 5.69 9.71
CA LYS A 94 -18.08 6.43 8.90
C LYS A 94 -18.37 5.72 7.56
N ASN A 95 -18.63 4.41 7.61
CA ASN A 95 -18.88 3.53 6.46
C ASN A 95 -17.73 3.40 5.45
N LYS A 96 -16.52 3.88 5.76
CA LYS A 96 -15.32 3.69 4.95
C LYS A 96 -14.43 2.63 5.60
N SER A 97 -13.90 1.72 4.80
CA SER A 97 -12.93 0.71 5.23
C SER A 97 -11.49 1.23 5.12
N ARG A 98 -10.62 0.75 6.00
CA ARG A 98 -9.17 0.96 5.95
C ARG A 98 -8.48 -0.38 6.18
N MET A 99 -7.50 -0.69 5.33
CA MET A 99 -6.62 -1.83 5.52
C MET A 99 -5.49 -1.43 6.48
N ILE A 100 -5.24 -2.26 7.49
CA ILE A 100 -4.22 -2.07 8.53
C ILE A 100 -3.41 -3.35 8.64
#